data_AF-A3MX88-F1
#
_entry.id   AF-A3MX88-F1
#
_cell.length_a   1.000
_cell.length_b   1.000
_cell.length_c   1.000
_cell.angle_alpha   90.00
_cell.angle_beta   90.00
_cell.angle_gamma   90.00
#
_symmetry.space_group_name_H-M   'P 1'
#
loop_
_entity.id
_entity.type
_entity.pdbx_description
1 polymer ?
#
loop_
_entity_poly.entity_id
_entity_poly.type
_entity_poly.pdbx_seq_one_letter_code
_entity_poly.pdbx_strand_id
1 'polypeptide(L)' 'MIIKVVQVRDVAIIKVEELQPCADVLTFKAGRELEICGMRYELSDDLGEFKRGLLILGGVPFFVECNEERLCIAARAK' A
#
# COMPACT_ATOMS: atom_id res chain seq x y z
N MET A 1 8.51 1.08 12.89
CA MET A 1 7.13 1.54 12.61
C MET A 1 6.27 0.33 12.37
N ILE A 2 5.06 0.24 12.94
CA ILE A 2 4.17 -0.93 12.78
C ILE A 2 3.16 -0.62 11.67
N ILE A 3 3.33 -1.25 10.51
CA ILE A 3 2.35 -1.15 9.41
C ILE A 3 1.30 -2.22 9.63
N LYS A 4 0.04 -1.82 9.77
CA LYS A 4 -1.07 -2.77 9.90
C LYS A 4 -1.50 -3.23 8.51
N VAL A 5 -1.43 -4.54 8.31
CA VAL A 5 -1.86 -5.19 7.09
C VAL A 5 -3.02 -6.11 7.39
N VAL A 6 -4.10 -6.00 6.62
CA VAL A 6 -5.23 -6.94 6.65
C VAL A 6 -5.47 -7.42 5.23
N GLN A 7 -5.36 -8.73 4.99
CA GLN A 7 -5.66 -9.33 3.70
C GLN A 7 -6.99 -10.08 3.75
N VAL A 8 -7.90 -9.78 2.82
CA VAL A 8 -9.18 -10.46 2.65
C VAL A 8 -9.31 -10.88 1.20
N ARG A 9 -9.16 -12.18 0.92
CA ARG A 9 -9.16 -12.75 -0.44
C ARG A 9 -8.12 -12.06 -1.34
N ASP A 10 -8.56 -11.40 -2.39
CA ASP A 10 -7.77 -10.69 -3.39
C ASP A 10 -7.59 -9.19 -3.06
N VAL A 11 -7.99 -8.77 -1.86
CA VAL A 11 -7.92 -7.38 -1.38
C VAL A 11 -6.97 -7.25 -0.19
N ALA A 12 -6.04 -6.28 -0.25
CA ALA A 12 -5.19 -5.90 0.88
C ALA A 12 -5.53 -4.50 1.42
N ILE A 13 -5.64 -4.37 2.73
CA ILE A 13 -5.76 -3.09 3.43
C ILE A 13 -4.44 -2.81 4.14
N ILE A 14 -3.79 -1.71 3.76
CA ILE A 14 -2.47 -1.31 4.25
C ILE A 14 -2.62 0.04 4.93
N LYS A 15 -2.35 0.13 6.23
CA LYS A 15 -2.46 1.39 6.99
C LYS A 15 -1.10 1.86 7.49
N VAL A 16 -0.73 3.07 7.12
CA VAL A 16 0.51 3.77 7.51
C VAL A 16 0.15 5.13 8.09
N GLU A 17 0.15 5.27 9.41
CA GLU A 17 -0.35 6.49 10.09
C GLU A 17 0.66 7.64 10.08
N GLU A 18 1.96 7.34 10.08
CA GLU A 18 3.03 8.34 10.23
C GLU A 18 3.46 8.97 8.89
N LEU A 19 2.92 8.50 7.75
CA LEU A 19 3.31 8.97 6.42
C LEU A 19 2.23 9.84 5.78
N GLN A 20 2.59 11.07 5.43
CA GLN A 20 1.74 11.92 4.60
C GLN A 20 1.91 11.55 3.11
N PRO A 21 0.83 11.58 2.32
CA PRO A 21 0.93 11.31 0.89
C PRO A 21 1.73 12.40 0.16
N CYS A 22 2.66 12.01 -0.71
CA CYS A 22 3.42 12.96 -1.55
C CYS A 22 2.71 13.36 -2.84
N ALA A 23 1.71 12.60 -3.29
CA ALA A 23 0.99 12.80 -4.54
C ALA A 23 -0.42 12.20 -4.46
N ASP A 24 -1.28 12.59 -5.41
CA ASP A 24 -2.63 12.01 -5.57
C ASP A 24 -2.60 10.65 -6.27
N VAL A 25 -1.52 10.35 -7.00
CA VAL A 25 -1.26 9.04 -7.62
C VAL A 25 0.19 8.66 -7.36
N LEU A 26 0.43 7.42 -6.95
CA LEU A 26 1.76 6.89 -6.67
C LEU A 26 1.88 5.44 -7.11
N THR A 27 3.10 5.01 -7.41
CA THR A 27 3.44 3.61 -7.67
C THR A 27 4.24 3.04 -6.52
N PHE A 28 4.07 1.75 -6.26
CA PHE A 28 4.88 1.03 -5.28
C PHE A 28 4.97 -0.45 -5.66
N LYS A 29 5.94 -1.17 -5.10
CA LYS A 29 6.03 -2.63 -5.22
C LYS A 29 5.57 -3.25 -3.91
N ALA A 30 4.64 -4.21 -3.97
CA ALA A 30 4.15 -4.91 -2.79
C ALA A 30 4.97 -6.19 -2.51
N GLY A 31 5.35 -6.37 -1.26
CA GLY A 31 6.08 -7.53 -0.74
C GLY A 31 6.39 -7.29 0.73
N ARG A 32 7.51 -7.81 1.23
CA ARG A 32 7.99 -7.53 2.59
C ARG A 32 8.42 -6.07 2.80
N GLU A 33 8.73 -5.36 1.72
CA GLU A 33 9.04 -3.94 1.73
C GLU A 33 8.09 -3.17 0.80
N LEU A 34 7.69 -1.98 1.23
CA LEU A 34 6.97 -0.99 0.42
C LEU A 34 7.87 0.21 0.18
N GLU A 35 8.08 0.59 -1.08
CA GLU A 35 8.68 1.88 -1.42
C GLU A 35 7.57 2.86 -1.82
N ILE A 36 7.30 3.85 -0.97
CA ILE A 36 6.26 4.87 -1.19
C ILE A 36 6.93 6.23 -1.08
N CYS A 37 6.79 7.06 -2.11
CA CYS A 37 7.33 8.43 -2.11
C CYS A 37 8.85 8.50 -1.87
N GLY A 38 9.62 7.50 -2.34
CA GLY A 38 11.07 7.41 -2.14
C GLY A 38 11.51 6.96 -0.73
N MET A 39 10.55 6.61 0.13
CA MET A 39 10.80 6.05 1.46
C MET A 39 10.51 4.54 1.42
N ARG A 40 11.43 3.74 1.96
CA ARG A 40 11.26 2.28 2.08
C ARG A 40 10.76 1.90 3.45
N TYR A 41 9.85 0.95 3.49
CA TYR A 41 9.19 0.49 4.70
C TYR A 41 9.16 -1.02 4.75
N GLU A 42 9.67 -1.61 5.83
CA GLU A 42 9.50 -3.04 6.08
C GLU A 42 8.14 -3.29 6.76
N LEU A 43 7.39 -4.25 6.24
CA LEU A 43 6.10 -4.66 6.79
C LEU A 43 6.29 -5.63 7.96
N SER A 44 5.33 -5.66 8.89
CA SER A 44 5.33 -6.66 9.97
C SER A 44 5.15 -8.08 9.46
N ASP A 45 4.43 -8.21 8.34
CA ASP A 45 4.05 -9.47 7.72
C ASP A 45 4.23 -9.34 6.21
N ASP A 46 4.55 -10.45 5.53
CA ASP A 46 4.61 -10.45 4.07
C ASP A 46 3.20 -10.24 3.50
N LEU A 47 3.08 -9.29 2.57
CA LEU A 47 1.87 -9.14 1.78
C LEU A 47 1.79 -10.32 0.81
N GLY A 48 0.83 -11.21 1.04
CA GLY A 48 0.47 -12.24 0.07
C GLY A 48 0.00 -11.62 -1.25
N GLU A 49 -0.32 -12.47 -2.23
CA GLU A 49 -0.78 -11.98 -3.52
C GLU A 49 -2.17 -11.33 -3.41
N PHE A 50 -2.30 -10.11 -3.93
CA PHE A 50 -3.57 -9.38 -4.03
C PHE A 50 -3.60 -8.58 -5.34
N LYS A 51 -4.79 -8.40 -5.90
CA LYS A 51 -4.99 -7.60 -7.12
C LYS A 51 -5.46 -6.20 -6.81
N ARG A 52 -6.16 -6.02 -5.70
CA ARG A 52 -6.77 -4.74 -5.31
C ARG A 52 -6.44 -4.41 -3.87
N GLY A 53 -6.48 -3.15 -3.51
CA GLY A 53 -6.25 -2.79 -2.12
C GLY A 53 -6.76 -1.41 -1.73
N LEU A 54 -6.69 -1.17 -0.44
CA LEU A 54 -6.90 0.12 0.18
C LEU A 54 -5.64 0.50 0.95
N LEU A 55 -4.96 1.53 0.48
CA LEU A 55 -3.80 2.09 1.16
C LEU A 55 -4.24 3.36 1.91
N ILE A 56 -4.00 3.42 3.21
CA ILE A 56 -4.33 4.57 4.05
C ILE A 56 -3.04 5.21 4.53
N LEU A 57 -2.68 6.36 3.96
CA LEU A 57 -1.47 7.13 4.28
C LEU A 57 -1.85 8.37 5.09
N GLY A 58 -1.46 8.43 6.36
CA GLY A 58 -1.70 9.62 7.18
C GLY A 58 -3.19 9.93 7.35
N GLY A 59 -4.03 8.90 7.30
CA GLY A 59 -5.49 9.01 7.32
C GLY A 59 -6.14 9.25 5.94
N VAL A 60 -5.35 9.42 4.88
CA VAL A 60 -5.84 9.64 3.51
C VAL A 60 -5.97 8.30 2.77
N PRO A 61 -7.16 7.95 2.27
CA PRO A 61 -7.39 6.69 1.55
C PRO A 61 -6.97 6.75 0.08
N PHE A 62 -6.44 5.63 -0.41
CA PHE A 62 -6.04 5.39 -1.79
C PHE A 62 -6.54 4.02 -2.24
N PHE A 63 -7.16 3.95 -3.43
CA PHE A 63 -7.44 2.68 -4.09
C PHE A 63 -6.18 2.17 -4.77
N VAL A 64 -5.89 0.89 -4.58
CA VAL A 64 -4.71 0.22 -5.12
C VAL A 64 -5.14 -0.83 -6.14
N GLU A 65 -4.40 -0.91 -7.24
CA GLU A 65 -4.46 -2.02 -8.19
C GLU A 65 -3.04 -2.51 -8.48
N CYS A 66 -2.84 -3.83 -8.47
CA CYS A 66 -1.54 -4.46 -8.68
C CYS A 66 -1.58 -5.47 -9.82
N ASN A 67 -0.46 -5.58 -10.55
CA ASN A 67 -0.25 -6.65 -11.52
C ASN A 67 0.30 -7.92 -10.86
N GLU A 68 0.51 -8.97 -11.67
CA GLU A 68 1.05 -10.27 -11.21
C GLU A 68 2.49 -10.17 -10.68
N GLU A 69 3.24 -9.15 -11.08
CA GLU A 69 4.60 -8.86 -10.58
C GLU A 69 4.59 -8.02 -9.28
N ARG A 70 3.40 -7.81 -8.69
CA ARG A 70 3.16 -6.99 -7.48
C ARG A 70 3.58 -5.53 -7.65
N LEU A 71 3.62 -5.03 -8.87
CA LEU A 71 3.73 -3.61 -9.16
C LEU A 71 2.34 -2.99 -9.05
N CYS A 72 2.22 -2.04 -8.13
CA CYS A 72 0.96 -1.46 -7.72
C CYS A 72 0.89 0.02 -8.09
N ILE A 73 -0.30 0.46 -8.49
CA ILE A 73 -0.65 1.87 -8.64
C ILE A 73 -1.69 2.18 -7.56
N ALA A 74 -1.48 3.28 -6.82
CA ALA A 74 -2.43 3.80 -5.86
C ALA A 74 -2.93 5.17 -6.29
N ALA A 75 -4.25 5.38 -6.27
CA ALA A 75 -4.90 6.65 -6.57
C ALA A 75 -5.74 7.10 -5.38
N ARG A 76 -5.60 8.38 -4.99
CA ARG A 76 -6.33 8.97 -3.86
C ARG A 76 -7.83 8.84 -4.08
N ALA A 77 -8.53 8.30 -3.09
CA ALA A 77 -9.98 8.32 -3.07
C ALA A 77 -10.44 9.76 -2.77
N LYS A 78 -11.31 10.32 -3.63
CA LYS A 78 -11.93 11.63 -3.43
C LYS A 78 -13.19 11.52 -2.60
#